data_AF-A0A950PEL7-F1
#
_entry.id   AF-A0A950PEL7-F1
#
_cell.length_a   1.000
_cell.length_b   1.000
_cell.length_c   1.000
_cell.angle_alpha   90.00
_cell.angle_beta   90.00
_cell.angle_gamma   90.00
#
_symmetry.space_group_name_H-M   'P 1'
#
loop_
_entity.id
_entity.type
_entity.pdbx_description
1 polymer ?
#
loop_
_entity_poly.entity_id
_entity_poly.type
_entity_poly.pdbx_seq_one_letter_code
_entity_poly.pdbx_strand_id
1 'polypeptide(L)' 'ADIVLLDTRQRHTVRAAEMHEADYSPWEGRDLAAWPSVTMLRGKIVVENGELKGALSDGKHLPRKVSEEVRARPAV' A
#
# COMPACT_ATOMS: atom_id res chain seq x y z
N ALA A 1 -15.23 0.72 0.50
CA ALA A 1 -14.19 1.74 0.68
C ALA A 1 -12.88 1.04 1.00
N ASP A 2 -11.77 1.57 0.51
CA ASP A 2 -10.41 1.09 0.76
C ASP A 2 -9.69 2.17 1.56
N ILE A 3 -9.09 1.81 2.69
CA ILE A 3 -8.59 2.75 3.71
C ILE A 3 -7.31 2.20 4.32
N VAL A 4 -6.35 3.08 4.62
CA VAL A 4 -5.17 2.77 5.44
C VAL A 4 -5.17 3.68 6.66
N LEU A 5 -4.95 3.09 7.84
CA LEU A 5 -4.68 3.83 9.07
C LEU A 5 -3.16 3.94 9.26
N LEU A 6 -2.67 5.18 9.24
CA LEU A 6 -1.29 5.50 9.59
C LEU A 6 -1.25 5.96 11.05
N ASP A 7 -0.57 5.21 11.91
CA ASP A 7 -0.36 5.60 13.31
C ASP A 7 0.84 6.54 13.41
N THR A 8 0.57 7.81 13.73
CA THR A 8 1.59 8.87 13.88
C THR A 8 2.24 8.87 15.27
N ARG A 9 1.75 8.05 16.20
CA ARG A 9 2.34 7.92 17.55
C ARG A 9 3.50 6.92 17.55
N GLN A 10 3.57 6.07 16.52
CA GLN A 10 4.63 5.09 16.34
C GLN A 10 5.73 5.68 15.44
N ARG A 11 6.92 5.86 16.03
CA ARG A 11 8.15 6.06 15.28
C ARG A 11 8.69 4.69 14.88
N HIS A 12 9.04 4.52 13.62
CA HIS A 12 9.51 3.25 13.10
C HIS A 12 10.75 3.45 12.24
N THR A 13 11.81 2.69 12.51
CA THR A 13 12.99 2.64 11.65
C THR A 13 12.76 1.57 10.60
N VAL A 14 12.87 1.93 9.32
CA VAL A 14 12.67 0.98 8.23
C VAL A 14 13.75 -0.11 8.28
N ARG A 15 13.30 -1.37 8.27
CA ARG A 15 14.14 -2.57 8.15
C ARG A 15 13.64 -3.41 6.99
N ALA A 16 14.52 -3.77 6.06
CA ALA A 16 14.20 -4.60 4.90
C ALA A 16 13.58 -5.94 5.32
N ALA A 17 14.06 -6.52 6.42
CA ALA A 17 13.56 -7.79 6.96
C ALA A 17 12.08 -7.75 7.41
N GLU A 18 11.52 -6.56 7.68
CA GLU A 18 10.12 -6.38 8.07
C GLU A 18 9.22 -6.08 6.85
N MET A 19 9.81 -5.86 5.68
CA MET A 19 9.08 -5.52 4.46
C MET A 19 8.66 -6.79 3.73
N HIS A 20 7.47 -6.77 3.13
CA HIS A 20 7.00 -7.83 2.24
C HIS A 20 7.54 -7.64 0.81
N GLU A 21 8.83 -7.29 0.69
CA GLU A 21 9.54 -6.99 -0.57
C GLU A 21 10.75 -7.93 -0.77
N ALA A 22 11.73 -7.50 -1.58
CA ALA A 22 13.00 -8.20 -1.76
C ALA A 22 13.88 -8.16 -0.49
N ASP A 23 15.08 -8.74 -0.58
CA ASP A 23 16.09 -8.81 0.47
C ASP A 23 16.87 -7.50 0.71
N TYR A 24 16.47 -6.41 0.06
CA TYR A 24 17.10 -5.09 0.16
C TYR A 24 16.06 -3.97 0.11
N SER A 25 16.28 -2.92 0.90
CA SER A 25 15.55 -1.67 0.82
C SER A 25 16.49 -0.47 0.77
N PRO A 26 16.35 0.47 -0.19
CA PRO A 26 17.14 1.71 -0.21
C PRO A 26 16.80 2.67 0.95
N TRP A 27 15.76 2.32 1.72
CA TRP A 27 15.29 3.08 2.86
C TRP A 27 15.75 2.50 4.21
N GLU A 28 16.54 1.42 4.21
CA GLU A 28 17.09 0.79 5.43
C GLU A 28 17.67 1.82 6.40
N GLY A 29 17.33 1.70 7.69
CA GLY A 29 17.81 2.57 8.76
C GLY A 29 17.17 3.96 8.81
N ARG A 30 16.18 4.27 7.95
CA ARG A 30 15.48 5.57 8.01
C ARG A 30 14.36 5.57 9.03
N ASP A 31 14.28 6.64 9.81
CA ASP A 31 13.20 6.86 10.77
C ASP A 31 11.98 7.51 10.12
N LEU A 32 10.82 6.91 10.34
CA LEU A 32 9.52 7.42 9.91
C LEU A 32 8.70 7.89 11.12
N ALA A 33 7.91 8.95 10.90
CA ALA A 33 7.03 9.54 11.90
C ALA A 33 5.60 8.96 11.90
N ALA A 34 5.29 8.07 10.97
CA ALA A 34 4.01 7.38 10.90
C ALA A 34 4.21 5.98 10.31
N TRP A 35 3.43 5.01 10.80
CA TRP A 35 3.51 3.63 10.35
C TRP A 35 2.12 3.06 10.02
N PRO A 36 1.94 2.27 8.94
CA PRO A 36 0.65 1.66 8.62
C PRO A 36 0.30 0.58 9.64
N SER A 37 -0.66 0.87 10.52
CA SER A 37 -1.13 -0.06 11.55
C SER A 37 -2.24 -0.98 11.03
N VAL A 38 -3.11 -0.47 10.14
CA VAL A 38 -4.21 -1.24 9.55
C VAL A 38 -4.39 -0.87 8.09
N THR A 39 -4.57 -1.87 7.23
CA THR A 39 -5.05 -1.71 5.85
C THR A 39 -6.36 -2.43 5.66
N MET A 40 -7.37 -1.71 5.15
CA MET A 40 -8.68 -2.24 4.83
C MET A 40 -8.94 -2.22 3.31
N LEU A 41 -9.32 -3.37 2.77
CA LEU A 41 -9.77 -3.54 1.40
C LEU A 41 -11.27 -3.82 1.41
N ARG A 42 -12.07 -2.92 0.83
CA ARG A 42 -13.53 -3.04 0.69
C ARG A 42 -14.24 -3.34 2.03
N GLY A 43 -13.78 -2.73 3.11
CA GLY A 43 -14.32 -2.92 4.46
C GLY A 43 -13.75 -4.12 5.22
N LYS A 44 -12.91 -4.96 4.60
CA LYS A 44 -12.22 -6.09 5.24
C LYS A 44 -10.81 -5.67 5.65
N ILE A 45 -10.42 -5.93 6.90
CA ILE A 45 -9.01 -5.80 7.33
C ILE A 45 -8.19 -6.86 6.61
N VAL A 46 -7.20 -6.43 5.82
CA VAL A 46 -6.31 -7.32 5.07
C VAL A 46 -4.89 -7.31 5.61
N VAL A 47 -4.46 -6.24 6.27
CA VAL A 47 -3.20 -6.19 7.02
C VAL A 47 -3.46 -5.49 8.34
N GLU A 48 -2.92 -6.02 9.43
CA GLU A 48 -2.97 -5.39 10.75
C GLU A 48 -1.68 -5.70 11.51
N ASN A 49 -1.04 -4.66 12.05
CA ASN A 49 0.19 -4.76 12.85
C ASN A 49 1.31 -5.59 12.19
N GLY A 50 1.49 -5.44 10.88
CA GLY A 50 2.52 -6.16 10.11
C GLY A 50 2.15 -7.59 9.69
N GLU A 51 0.95 -8.07 10.02
CA GLU A 51 0.47 -9.40 9.63
C GLU A 51 -0.53 -9.30 8.47
N LEU A 52 -0.32 -10.11 7.43
CA LEU A 52 -1.27 -10.28 6.33
C LEU A 52 -2.42 -11.21 6.76
N LYS A 53 -3.63 -10.66 6.85
CA LYS A 53 -4.87 -11.37 7.21
C LYS A 53 -5.79 -11.60 6.00
N GLY A 54 -5.49 -10.99 4.86
CA GLY A 54 -6.22 -11.15 3.60
C GLY A 54 -6.02 -12.52 2.96
N ALA A 55 -6.97 -12.93 2.13
CA ALA A 55 -6.83 -14.07 1.24
C ALA A 55 -6.29 -13.61 -0.12
N LEU A 56 -5.55 -14.47 -0.82
CA LEU A 56 -5.04 -14.17 -2.17
C LEU A 56 -6.16 -13.88 -3.19
N SER A 57 -7.38 -14.34 -2.91
CA SER A 57 -8.59 -14.11 -3.71
C SER A 57 -9.29 -12.78 -3.43
N ASP A 58 -8.86 -11.99 -2.44
CA ASP A 58 -9.51 -10.72 -2.10
C ASP A 58 -9.25 -9.64 -3.19
N GLY A 59 -8.18 -9.79 -3.97
CA GLY A 59 -7.86 -8.95 -5.12
C GLY A 59 -8.87 -9.11 -6.25
N LYS A 60 -9.17 -8.00 -6.96
CA LYS A 60 -10.00 -8.03 -8.17
C LYS A 60 -9.41 -7.09 -9.22
N HIS A 61 -9.45 -7.50 -10.49
CA HIS A 61 -9.09 -6.62 -11.60
C HIS A 61 -10.08 -5.45 -11.67
N LEU A 62 -9.55 -4.23 -11.71
CA LEU A 62 -10.34 -3.01 -11.87
C LEU A 62 -10.19 -2.52 -13.32
N PRO A 63 -11.19 -2.72 -14.20
CA PRO A 63 -11.11 -2.24 -15.57
C PRO A 63 -11.02 -0.71 -15.56
N ARG A 64 -10.10 -0.18 -16.37
CA ARG A 64 -9.93 1.26 -16.57
C ARG A 64 -10.06 1.57 -18.06
N LYS A 65 -10.53 2.77 -18.36
CA LYS A 65 -10.52 3.34 -19.70
C LYS A 65 -9.62 4.56 -19.72
N VAL A 66 -8.93 4.79 -20.83
CA VAL A 66 -8.27 6.08 -21.07
C VAL A 66 -9.38 7.13 -21.13
N SER A 67 -9.18 8.27 -20.47
CA SER A 67 -10.16 9.36 -20.55
C SER A 67 -10.28 9.82 -22.00
N GLU A 68 -11.49 10.14 -22.44
CA GLU A 68 -11.71 10.62 -23.81
C GLU A 68 -10.93 11.91 -24.08
N GLU A 69 -10.75 12.76 -23.05
CA GLU A 69 -9.86 13.93 -23.11
C GLU A 69 -8.43 13.55 -23.53
N VAL A 70 -7.84 12.51 -22.94
CA VAL A 70 -6.49 12.04 -23.30
C VAL A 70 -6.49 11.42 -24.70
N ARG A 71 -7.52 10.66 -25.07
CA ARG A 71 -7.63 10.02 -26.40
C ARG A 71 -7.81 11.03 -27.53
N ALA A 72 -8.42 12.17 -27.26
CA ALA A 72 -8.69 13.22 -28.23
C ALA A 72 -7.52 14.19 -28.45
N ARG A 73 -6.43 14.10 -27.66
CA ARG A 73 -5.25 14.95 -27.87
C ARG A 73 -4.55 14.54 -29.17
N PRO A 74 -4.06 15.51 -29.97
CA PRO A 74 -3.22 15.19 -31.13
C PRO A 74 -2.01 14.35 -30.68
N ALA A 75 -1.65 13.34 -31.47
CA ALA A 75 -0.33 12.74 -31.36
C ALA A 75 0.69 13.81 -31.74
N VAL A 76 1.57 14.17 -30.80
CA VAL A 76 2.75 14.99 -31.08
C VAL A 76 3.78 14.13 -31.80
#